data_AF-A0AAD9QDN7-F1
#
_entry.id   AF-A0AAD9QDN7-F1
#
_cell.length_a   1.000
_cell.length_b   1.000
_cell.length_c   1.000
_cell.angle_alpha   90.00
_cell.angle_beta   90.00
_cell.angle_gamma   90.00
#
_symmetry.space_group_name_H-M   'P 1'
#
loop_
_entity.id
_entity.type
_entity.pdbx_description
1 polymer ?
#
loop_
_entity_poly.entity_id
_entity_poly.type
_entity_poly.pdbx_seq_one_letter_code
_entity_poly.pdbx_strand_id
1 'polypeptide(L)'
;MLVQKVVYKEEFEKLKAGEVLPSNSRLPKLDPYYDTDDQVLRVGGRLRFADLPKQSKHQIILPHGHPEVAKMVQDVYKNMLHASPETVLSTLRQKVSLTQGRREVKRVIRRSVACQRQ
;
A
#
# COMPACT_ATOMS: atom_id res chain seq x y z
N MET A 1 -0.52 5.86 10.72
CA MET A 1 0.60 5.90 9.75
C MET A 1 0.82 7.33 9.26
N LEU A 2 1.93 7.97 9.65
CA LEU A 2 2.23 9.36 9.28
C LEU A 2 2.55 9.52 7.78
N VAL A 3 3.09 8.47 7.13
CA VAL A 3 3.57 8.54 5.75
C VAL A 3 2.50 8.97 4.75
N GLN A 4 1.25 8.54 4.94
CA GLN A 4 0.14 8.93 4.06
C GLN A 4 -0.20 10.41 4.21
N LYS A 5 -0.24 10.91 5.46
CA LYS A 5 -0.53 12.31 5.76
C LYS A 5 0.55 13.24 5.20
N VAL A 6 1.79 12.76 5.11
CA VAL A 6 2.92 13.51 4.53
C VAL A 6 2.89 13.48 3.00
N VAL A 7 2.69 12.30 2.40
CA VAL A 7 2.81 12.12 0.94
C VAL A 7 1.54 12.50 0.18
N TYR A 8 0.37 12.27 0.78
CA TYR A 8 -0.95 12.48 0.20
C TYR A 8 -1.74 13.54 0.99
N LYS A 9 -1.07 14.60 1.45
CA LYS A 9 -1.69 15.59 2.35
C LYS A 9 -2.98 16.17 1.78
N GLU A 10 -2.96 16.58 0.52
CA GLU A 10 -4.13 17.17 -0.16
C GLU A 10 -5.26 16.16 -0.33
N GLU A 11 -4.93 14.94 -0.78
CA GLU A 11 -5.92 13.88 -0.92
C GLU A 11 -6.49 13.41 0.43
N PHE A 12 -5.67 13.42 1.49
CA PHE A 12 -6.08 13.07 2.83
C PHE A 12 -7.11 14.05 3.38
N GLU A 13 -6.85 15.36 3.28
CA GLU A 13 -7.79 16.38 3.74
C GLU A 13 -9.09 16.38 2.92
N LYS A 14 -9.00 16.21 1.59
CA LYS A 14 -10.20 16.12 0.73
C LYS A 14 -11.06 14.91 1.05
N LEU A 15 -10.48 13.72 1.13
CA LEU A 15 -11.23 12.50 1.47
C LEU A 15 -11.78 12.53 2.90
N LYS A 16 -11.06 13.17 3.83
CA LYS A 16 -11.54 13.40 5.19
C LYS A 16 -12.73 14.37 5.22
N ALA A 17 -12.76 15.36 4.33
CA ALA A 17 -13.88 16.28 4.14
C ALA A 17 -15.05 15.66 3.34
N GLY A 18 -14.92 14.42 2.84
CA GLY A 18 -15.92 13.77 2.00
C GLY A 18 -15.93 14.28 0.55
N GLU A 19 -14.91 15.00 0.13
CA GLU A 19 -14.77 15.52 -1.23
C GLU A 19 -14.19 14.48 -2.20
N VAL A 20 -14.59 14.59 -3.46
CA VAL A 20 -14.08 13.72 -4.54
C VAL A 20 -12.69 14.18 -4.95
N LEU A 21 -11.77 13.22 -5.11
CA LEU A 21 -10.42 13.53 -5.55
C LEU A 21 -10.40 14.02 -7.02
N PRO A 22 -9.55 15.00 -7.34
CA PRO A 22 -9.36 15.43 -8.72
C PRO A 22 -8.77 14.29 -9.57
N SER A 23 -9.14 14.23 -10.84
CA SER A 23 -8.70 13.20 -11.80
C SER A 23 -7.18 13.08 -11.97
N ASN A 24 -6.42 14.12 -11.56
CA ASN A 24 -4.96 14.17 -11.58
C ASN A 24 -4.30 13.78 -10.24
N SER A 25 -5.06 13.24 -9.29
CA SER A 25 -4.51 12.82 -8.00
C SER A 25 -3.47 11.70 -8.15
N ARG A 26 -2.52 11.64 -7.23
CA ARG A 26 -1.46 10.60 -7.24
C ARG A 26 -1.98 9.27 -6.70
N LEU A 27 -3.21 9.25 -6.20
CA LEU A 27 -3.87 8.05 -5.71
C LEU A 27 -4.45 7.24 -6.89
N PRO A 28 -4.31 5.91 -6.85
CA PRO A 28 -4.78 5.06 -7.93
C PRO A 28 -6.30 5.16 -8.08
N LYS A 29 -6.81 4.91 -9.30
CA LYS A 29 -8.25 4.85 -9.69
C LYS A 29 -9.10 3.80 -8.94
N LEU A 30 -8.59 3.26 -7.84
CA LEU A 30 -9.23 2.26 -7.01
C LEU A 30 -10.09 2.91 -5.91
N ASP A 31 -10.76 4.03 -6.23
CA ASP A 31 -11.75 4.67 -5.35
C ASP A 31 -11.29 4.83 -3.88
N PRO A 32 -10.19 5.56 -3.61
CA PRO A 32 -9.65 5.69 -2.27
C PRO A 32 -10.65 6.41 -1.34
N TYR A 33 -10.76 5.96 -0.10
CA TYR A 33 -11.62 6.58 0.91
C TYR A 33 -10.90 6.76 2.23
N TYR A 34 -11.35 7.73 3.02
CA TYR A 34 -10.84 7.96 4.37
C TYR A 34 -11.59 7.07 5.37
N ASP A 35 -10.84 6.21 6.06
CA ASP A 35 -11.36 5.38 7.14
C ASP A 35 -11.23 6.14 8.47
N THR A 36 -12.38 6.44 9.08
CA THR A 36 -12.45 7.20 10.34
C THR A 36 -12.08 6.37 11.57
N ASP A 37 -12.26 5.04 11.52
CA ASP A 37 -11.93 4.14 12.63
C ASP A 37 -10.40 4.08 12.80
N ASP A 38 -9.67 3.87 11.71
CA ASP A 38 -8.22 3.72 11.71
C ASP A 38 -7.45 5.01 11.38
N GLN A 39 -8.17 6.08 11.01
CA GLN A 39 -7.63 7.37 10.58
C GLN A 39 -6.61 7.26 9.43
N VAL A 40 -6.86 6.37 8.47
CA VAL A 40 -5.99 6.11 7.31
C VAL A 40 -6.77 6.12 6.00
N LEU A 41 -6.06 6.37 4.90
CA LEU A 41 -6.56 6.16 3.56
C LEU A 41 -6.52 4.68 3.21
N ARG A 42 -7.67 4.16 2.79
CA ARG A 42 -7.84 2.79 2.32
C ARG A 42 -8.28 2.79 0.86
N VAL A 43 -7.95 1.72 0.17
CA VAL A 43 -8.44 1.46 -1.18
C VAL A 43 -9.91 1.05 -1.12
N GLY A 44 -10.76 1.68 -1.93
CA GLY A 44 -12.14 1.27 -2.18
C GLY A 44 -12.29 0.53 -3.51
N GLY A 45 -13.53 0.42 -4.00
CA GLY A 45 -13.81 -0.13 -5.33
C GLY A 45 -14.32 -1.58 -5.37
N ARG A 46 -14.02 -2.31 -6.47
CA ARG A 46 -14.73 -3.52 -6.97
C ARG A 46 -15.03 -4.66 -5.98
N LEU A 47 -14.35 -4.74 -4.83
CA LEU A 47 -14.59 -5.75 -3.79
C LEU A 47 -15.48 -5.27 -2.65
N ARG A 48 -16.12 -4.09 -2.78
CA ARG A 48 -17.06 -3.53 -1.79
C ARG A 48 -18.16 -4.52 -1.37
N PHE A 49 -18.52 -5.44 -2.27
CA PHE A 49 -19.56 -6.46 -2.08
C PHE A 49 -19.06 -7.90 -1.93
N ALA A 50 -17.76 -8.17 -1.95
CA ALA A 50 -17.25 -9.53 -1.77
C ALA A 50 -17.41 -9.96 -0.29
N ASP A 51 -17.56 -11.24 0.05
CA ASP A 51 -17.62 -11.68 1.46
C ASP A 51 -16.22 -11.98 2.01
N LEU A 52 -15.41 -10.92 2.10
CA LEU A 52 -14.03 -10.97 2.58
C LEU A 52 -13.83 -10.20 3.89
N PRO A 53 -12.80 -10.50 4.69
CA PRO A 53 -12.46 -9.71 5.87
C PRO A 53 -12.22 -8.24 5.51
N LYS A 54 -12.67 -7.28 6.34
CA LYS A 54 -12.53 -5.81 6.11
C LYS A 54 -11.07 -5.41 5.80
N GLN A 55 -10.09 -6.09 6.41
CA GLN A 55 -8.66 -5.88 6.15
C GLN A 55 -8.20 -6.30 4.75
N SER A 56 -8.76 -7.37 4.20
CA SER A 56 -8.45 -7.82 2.83
C SER A 56 -9.22 -7.06 1.76
N LYS A 57 -10.43 -6.58 2.11
CA LYS A 57 -11.28 -5.74 1.26
C LYS A 57 -10.71 -4.34 1.08
N HIS A 58 -10.35 -3.69 2.18
CA HIS A 58 -10.01 -2.27 2.21
C HIS A 58 -8.55 -2.10 2.62
N GLN A 59 -7.65 -2.40 1.71
CA GLN A 59 -6.21 -2.35 1.99
C GLN A 59 -5.74 -0.92 2.26
N ILE A 60 -4.83 -0.76 3.21
CA ILE A 60 -4.24 0.55 3.54
C ILE A 60 -3.35 1.02 2.39
N ILE A 61 -3.54 2.25 1.92
CA ILE A 61 -2.76 2.79 0.79
C ILE A 61 -1.37 3.20 1.25
N LEU A 62 -0.32 2.69 0.62
CA LEU A 62 1.06 3.07 0.92
C LEU A 62 1.77 3.69 -0.29
N PRO A 63 2.52 4.78 -0.09
CA PRO A 63 3.31 5.39 -1.15
C PRO A 63 4.53 4.50 -1.49
N HIS A 64 4.81 4.29 -2.77
CA HIS A 64 6.10 3.74 -3.19
C HIS A 64 7.23 4.73 -2.94
N GLY A 65 8.44 4.22 -2.84
CA GLY A 65 9.65 5.04 -2.77
C GLY A 65 9.94 5.60 -1.38
N HIS A 66 9.00 5.50 -0.43
CA HIS A 66 9.24 5.98 0.92
C HIS A 66 10.10 4.99 1.74
N PRO A 67 11.12 5.46 2.49
CA PRO A 67 12.00 4.59 3.28
C PRO A 67 11.27 3.67 4.27
N GLU A 68 10.25 4.18 4.96
CA GLU A 68 9.44 3.37 5.90
C GLU A 68 8.72 2.23 5.20
N VAL A 69 8.15 2.49 4.01
CA VAL A 69 7.44 1.50 3.22
C VAL A 69 8.41 0.46 2.69
N ALA A 70 9.58 0.90 2.21
CA ALA A 70 10.64 0.00 1.77
C ALA A 70 11.12 -0.93 2.90
N LYS A 71 11.27 -0.40 4.13
CA LYS A 71 11.65 -1.19 5.31
C LYS A 71 10.58 -2.23 5.65
N MET A 72 9.30 -1.85 5.66
CA MET A 72 8.18 -2.79 5.87
C MET A 72 8.19 -3.91 4.83
N VAL A 73 8.36 -3.59 3.54
CA VAL A 73 8.46 -4.59 2.46
C VAL A 73 9.64 -5.52 2.67
N GLN A 74 10.78 -4.99 3.11
CA GLN A 74 11.99 -5.77 3.37
C GLN A 74 11.81 -6.73 4.55
N ASP A 75 11.16 -6.29 5.62
CA ASP A 75 10.91 -7.12 6.80
C ASP A 75 9.97 -8.28 6.45
N VAL A 76 8.90 -8.01 5.68
CA VAL A 76 8.01 -9.07 5.16
C VAL A 76 8.79 -10.06 4.28
N TYR A 77 9.63 -9.56 3.37
CA TYR A 77 10.45 -10.41 2.50
C TYR A 77 11.40 -11.33 3.28
N LYS A 78 12.05 -10.81 4.33
CA LYS A 78 12.93 -11.59 5.23
C LYS A 78 12.14 -12.65 6.01
N ASN A 79 10.98 -12.28 6.55
CA ASN A 79 10.12 -13.21 7.30
C ASN A 79 9.57 -14.34 6.41
N MET A 80 9.39 -14.08 5.12
CA MET A 80 8.96 -15.09 4.13
C MET A 80 10.12 -15.91 3.56
N LEU A 81 11.28 -15.96 4.23
CA LEU A 81 12.43 -16.77 3.84
C LEU A 81 12.86 -16.55 2.38
N HIS A 82 12.90 -15.29 1.94
CA HIS A 82 13.30 -14.92 0.57
C HIS A 82 12.37 -15.39 -0.55
N ALA A 83 11.08 -15.59 -0.25
CA ALA A 83 10.07 -15.92 -1.24
C ALA A 83 10.08 -14.99 -2.47
N SER A 84 9.64 -15.51 -3.61
CA SER A 84 9.63 -14.77 -4.88
C SER A 84 8.91 -13.43 -4.76
N PRO A 85 9.30 -12.39 -5.54
CA PRO A 85 8.67 -11.07 -5.48
C PRO A 85 7.15 -11.08 -5.62
N GLU A 86 6.61 -12.05 -6.37
CA GLU A 86 5.17 -12.21 -6.58
C GLU A 86 4.47 -12.77 -5.33
N THR A 87 5.11 -13.67 -4.60
CA THR A 87 4.62 -14.21 -3.31
C THR A 87 4.58 -13.13 -2.24
N VAL A 88 5.65 -12.33 -2.15
CA VAL A 88 5.73 -11.17 -1.24
C VAL A 88 4.66 -10.15 -1.58
N LEU A 89 4.51 -9.83 -2.87
CA LEU A 89 3.49 -8.88 -3.34
C LEU A 89 2.08 -9.38 -3.03
N SER A 90 1.78 -10.66 -3.24
CA SER A 90 0.47 -11.25 -2.93
C SER A 90 0.15 -11.19 -1.44
N THR A 91 1.15 -11.47 -0.59
CA THR A 91 1.00 -11.38 0.87
C THR A 91 0.80 -9.93 1.32
N LEU A 92 1.58 -8.99 0.78
CA LEU A 92 1.42 -7.57 1.04
C LEU A 92 0.03 -7.09 0.61
N ARG A 93 -0.44 -7.51 -0.57
CA ARG A 93 -1.78 -7.20 -1.08
C ARG A 93 -2.91 -7.72 -0.19
N GLN A 94 -2.69 -8.62 0.77
CA GLN A 94 -3.77 -8.96 1.70
C GLN A 94 -4.00 -7.91 2.80
N LYS A 95 -3.05 -7.00 3.02
CA LYS A 95 -3.07 -6.02 4.12
C LYS A 95 -2.86 -4.57 3.65
N VAL A 96 -2.00 -4.37 2.65
CA VAL A 96 -1.55 -3.06 2.17
C VAL A 96 -1.58 -2.98 0.65
N SER A 97 -1.96 -1.82 0.12
CA SER A 97 -1.95 -1.52 -1.30
C SER A 97 -0.87 -0.48 -1.59
N LEU A 98 0.25 -0.95 -2.14
CA LEU A 98 1.37 -0.11 -2.53
C LEU A 98 1.06 0.54 -3.89
N THR A 99 1.16 1.87 -3.97
CA THR A 99 1.19 2.55 -5.27
C THR A 99 2.40 2.04 -6.06
N GLN A 100 2.24 1.62 -7.31
CA GLN A 100 3.30 0.92 -8.07
C GLN A 100 3.91 -0.31 -7.34
N GLY A 101 3.12 -1.04 -6.53
CA GLY A 101 3.63 -2.09 -5.62
C GLY A 101 4.55 -3.13 -6.24
N ARG A 102 4.27 -3.60 -7.46
CA ARG A 102 5.15 -4.57 -8.14
C ARG A 102 6.56 -4.00 -8.36
N ARG A 103 6.67 -2.72 -8.74
CA ARG A 103 7.95 -2.04 -8.95
C ARG A 103 8.70 -1.87 -7.63
N GLU A 104 7.97 -1.49 -6.58
CA GLU A 104 8.55 -1.27 -5.26
C GLU A 104 9.09 -2.55 -4.64
N VAL A 105 8.31 -3.63 -4.67
CA VAL A 105 8.75 -4.95 -4.16
C VAL A 105 9.99 -5.43 -4.89
N LYS A 106 10.02 -5.36 -6.23
CA LYS A 106 11.22 -5.70 -7.02
C LYS A 106 12.43 -4.84 -6.65
N ARG A 107 12.23 -3.54 -6.44
CA ARG A 107 13.30 -2.60 -6.05
C ARG A 107 13.90 -2.95 -4.69
N VAL A 108 13.06 -3.27 -3.70
CA VAL A 108 13.48 -3.62 -2.33
C VAL A 108 14.21 -4.95 -2.30
N ILE A 109 13.69 -5.97 -3.00
CA ILE A 109 14.32 -7.30 -3.08
C ILE A 109 15.68 -7.19 -3.75
N ARG A 110 15.78 -6.49 -4.88
CA ARG A 110 17.06 -6.29 -5.60
C ARG A 110 18.12 -5.56 -4.76
N ARG A 111 17.71 -4.66 -3.86
CA ARG A 111 18.61 -3.95 -2.94
C ARG A 111 18.94 -4.73 -1.67
N SER A 112 18.29 -5.87 -1.44
CA SER A 112 18.53 -6.66 -0.23
C SER A 112 19.82 -7.47 -0.38
N VAL A 113 20.80 -7.17 0.47
CA VAL A 113 22.14 -7.79 0.48
C VAL A 113 22.08 -9.32 0.53
N ALA A 114 21.10 -9.89 1.25
CA ALA A 114 20.88 -11.33 1.34
C ALA A 114 20.58 -11.99 -0.02
N CYS A 115 19.94 -11.27 -0.94
CA CYS A 115 19.59 -11.74 -2.28
C CYS A 115 20.70 -11.45 -3.31
N GLN A 116 21.63 -10.54 -2.99
CA GLN A 116 22.84 -10.28 -3.80
C GLN A 116 23.94 -11.32 -3.59
N ARG A 117 23.79 -12.21 -2.60
CA ARG A 117 24.75 -13.26 -2.24
C ARG A 117 24.26 -14.68 -2.57
N GLN A 118 23.12 -14.81 -3.26
CA GLN A 118 22.59 -16.08 -3.76
C GLN A 118 22.86 -16.23 -5.25
#